data_AF-A0A4Q1UHG0-F1
#
_entry.id   AF-A0A4Q1UHG0-F1
#
_cell.length_a   1.000
_cell.length_b   1.000
_cell.length_c   1.000
_cell.angle_alpha   90.00
_cell.angle_beta   90.00
_cell.angle_gamma   90.00
#
_symmetry.space_group_name_H-M   'P 1'
#
loop_
_entity.id
_entity.type
_entity.pdbx_description
1 polymer ?
#
loop_
_entity_poly.entity_id
_entity_poly.type
_entity_poly.pdbx_seq_one_letter_code
_entity_poly.pdbx_strand_id
1 'polypeptide(L)'
;MTEERAVLAGGCFWGMQDLIRRYKGVISTRVGYSGGDVPNASYRNHGTHAEAIEIIFDPSRISYREILEFFFQIHDPSTRNRQGNDVGLSYRSAIFYVTPEQERVARDTIADVDASGLWPGKVVTEVVPVSDFWEAEPEHQDYLERIPNGYTCHFVRPGWKLPVRQKIA
;
A
#
# COMPACT_ATOMS: atom_id res chain seq x y z
N MET A 1 6.00 9.72 -21.69
CA MET A 1 4.96 9.23 -20.76
C MET A 1 5.27 9.85 -19.42
N THR A 2 4.30 10.46 -18.75
CA THR A 2 4.49 10.98 -17.38
C THR A 2 4.35 9.80 -16.42
N GLU A 3 5.28 9.66 -15.49
CA GLU A 3 5.26 8.61 -14.47
C GLU A 3 5.12 9.26 -13.10
N GLU A 4 4.31 8.66 -12.24
CA GLU A 4 4.18 9.06 -10.85
C GLU A 4 4.58 7.91 -9.91
N ARG A 5 5.03 8.28 -8.72
CA ARG A 5 5.51 7.37 -7.68
C ARG A 5 4.51 7.33 -6.52
N ALA A 6 4.16 6.15 -6.06
CA ALA A 6 3.40 5.91 -4.83
C ALA A 6 4.15 4.94 -3.91
N VAL A 7 4.11 5.16 -2.61
CA VAL A 7 4.72 4.27 -1.61
C VAL A 7 3.69 3.94 -0.53
N LEU A 8 3.43 2.66 -0.33
CA LEU A 8 2.34 2.16 0.53
C LEU A 8 2.85 1.01 1.42
N ALA A 9 2.28 0.86 2.62
CA ALA A 9 2.48 -0.29 3.49
C ALA A 9 1.14 -0.81 4.00
N GLY A 10 0.96 -2.12 4.04
CA GLY A 10 -0.35 -2.74 4.35
C GLY A 10 -0.25 -4.16 4.87
N GLY A 11 0.85 -4.54 5.49
CA GLY A 11 1.15 -5.92 5.89
C GLY A 11 2.28 -6.53 5.07
N CYS A 12 2.34 -7.86 5.00
CA CYS A 12 3.33 -8.58 4.21
C CYS A 12 3.42 -8.05 2.77
N PHE A 13 4.58 -7.53 2.39
CA PHE A 13 4.77 -6.89 1.08
C PHE A 13 4.65 -7.84 -0.13
N TRP A 14 4.70 -9.17 0.07
CA TRP A 14 4.57 -10.15 -1.00
C TRP A 14 3.16 -10.14 -1.59
N GLY A 15 2.14 -10.21 -0.72
CA GLY A 15 0.74 -10.14 -1.14
C GLY A 15 0.37 -8.77 -1.70
N MET A 16 0.93 -7.70 -1.13
CA MET A 16 0.79 -6.34 -1.66
C MET A 16 1.29 -6.23 -3.09
N GLN A 17 2.51 -6.68 -3.36
CA GLN A 17 3.12 -6.64 -4.70
C GLN A 17 2.35 -7.51 -5.70
N ASP A 18 1.98 -8.73 -5.32
CA ASP A 18 1.27 -9.66 -6.20
C ASP A 18 -0.07 -9.12 -6.70
N LEU A 19 -0.82 -8.43 -5.84
CA LEU A 19 -2.11 -7.87 -6.20
C LEU A 19 -1.98 -6.56 -6.97
N ILE A 20 -1.13 -5.63 -6.51
CA ILE A 20 -1.02 -4.29 -7.09
C ILE A 20 -0.38 -4.32 -8.48
N ARG A 21 0.63 -5.18 -8.71
CA ARG A 21 1.34 -5.28 -10.00
C ARG A 21 0.41 -5.56 -11.19
N ARG A 22 -0.75 -6.17 -10.96
CA ARG A 22 -1.67 -6.63 -12.00
C ARG A 22 -2.61 -5.53 -12.48
N TYR A 23 -2.61 -4.36 -11.83
CA TYR A 23 -3.51 -3.28 -12.16
C TYR A 23 -3.07 -2.53 -13.43
N LYS A 24 -4.01 -2.33 -14.37
CA LYS A 24 -3.72 -1.62 -15.62
C LYS A 24 -3.30 -0.18 -15.30
N GLY A 25 -2.13 0.23 -15.78
CA GLY A 25 -1.56 1.55 -15.53
C GLY A 25 -0.41 1.54 -14.53
N VAL A 26 -0.26 0.47 -13.75
CA VAL A 26 0.99 0.21 -13.00
C VAL A 26 2.07 -0.18 -14.00
N ILE A 27 3.22 0.50 -13.92
CA ILE A 27 4.38 0.32 -14.80
C ILE A 27 5.38 -0.63 -14.14
N SER A 28 5.72 -0.38 -12.88
CA SER A 28 6.63 -1.22 -12.11
C SER A 28 6.31 -1.17 -10.62
N THR A 29 6.76 -2.20 -9.91
CA THR A 29 6.64 -2.32 -8.45
C THR A 29 7.89 -2.93 -7.88
N ARG A 30 8.36 -2.43 -6.73
CA ARG A 30 9.39 -3.09 -5.91
C ARG A 30 9.01 -3.05 -4.44
N VAL A 31 9.45 -4.06 -3.70
CA VAL A 31 9.21 -4.14 -2.25
C VAL A 31 10.44 -3.68 -1.46
N GLY A 32 10.23 -3.21 -0.24
CA GLY A 32 11.28 -2.63 0.58
C GLY A 32 10.82 -2.23 1.96
N TYR A 33 11.66 -1.44 2.63
CA TYR A 33 11.45 -0.96 3.99
C TYR A 33 11.44 0.58 4.00
N SER A 34 10.39 1.20 4.53
CA SER A 34 10.25 2.68 4.56
C SER A 34 9.53 3.18 5.81
N GLY A 35 9.66 4.47 6.11
CA GLY A 35 9.03 5.12 7.26
C GLY A 35 9.58 4.70 8.63
N GLY A 36 10.88 4.43 8.71
CA GLY A 36 11.56 4.03 9.96
C GLY A 36 12.84 4.82 10.23
N ASP A 37 13.68 4.27 11.09
CA ASP A 37 14.75 4.99 11.79
C ASP A 37 16.17 4.50 11.47
N VAL A 38 16.33 3.39 10.73
CA VAL A 38 17.65 2.80 10.46
C VAL A 38 18.02 2.89 8.98
N PRO A 39 19.25 3.32 8.63
CA PRO A 39 19.71 3.27 7.25
C PRO A 39 20.07 1.84 6.82
N ASN A 40 20.12 1.59 5.51
CA ASN A 40 20.48 0.28 4.93
C ASN A 40 19.65 -0.87 5.51
N ALA A 41 18.34 -0.64 5.65
CA ALA A 41 17.43 -1.64 6.21
C ALA A 41 17.44 -2.94 5.38
N SER A 42 17.32 -4.06 6.09
CA SER A 42 17.30 -5.43 5.55
C SER A 42 16.19 -6.24 6.22
N TYR A 43 15.84 -7.40 5.69
CA TYR A 43 14.77 -8.24 6.24
C TYR A 43 15.00 -8.60 7.71
N ARG A 44 16.26 -8.80 8.09
CA ARG A 44 16.64 -9.15 9.47
C ARG A 44 16.84 -7.94 10.38
N ASN A 45 16.99 -6.75 9.81
CA ASN A 45 17.23 -5.53 10.56
C ASN A 45 16.69 -4.31 9.79
N HIS A 46 15.45 -3.93 10.09
CA HIS A 46 14.79 -2.76 9.51
C HIS A 46 14.17 -1.86 10.58
N GLY A 47 14.57 -1.97 11.86
CA GLY A 47 14.13 -1.09 12.95
C GLY A 47 12.61 -0.89 12.98
N THR A 48 12.18 0.37 12.92
CA THR A 48 10.76 0.78 12.90
C THR A 48 10.15 0.90 11.49
N HIS A 49 10.88 0.56 10.43
CA HIS A 49 10.37 0.60 9.07
C HIS A 49 9.18 -0.35 8.90
N ALA A 50 8.22 0.05 8.07
CA ALA A 50 7.20 -0.84 7.55
C ALA A 50 7.74 -1.63 6.36
N GLU A 51 7.28 -2.86 6.17
CA GLU A 51 7.30 -3.52 4.87
C GLU A 51 6.39 -2.72 3.92
N ALA A 52 6.99 -2.23 2.84
CA ALA A 52 6.37 -1.29 1.92
C ALA A 52 6.55 -1.73 0.47
N ILE A 53 5.68 -1.20 -0.40
CA ILE A 53 5.75 -1.32 -1.84
C ILE A 53 5.91 0.08 -2.44
N GLU A 54 6.89 0.24 -3.33
CA GLU A 54 6.98 1.38 -4.24
C GLU A 54 6.34 0.99 -5.57
N ILE A 55 5.51 1.88 -6.10
CA ILE A 55 4.72 1.70 -7.31
C ILE A 55 5.02 2.87 -8.24
N ILE A 56 5.45 2.57 -9.46
CA ILE A 56 5.52 3.54 -10.54
C ILE A 56 4.31 3.32 -11.44
N PHE A 57 3.55 4.37 -11.72
CA PHE A 57 2.31 4.28 -12.49
C PHE A 57 2.15 5.42 -13.49
N ASP A 58 1.35 5.18 -14.53
CA ASP A 58 0.96 6.16 -15.53
C ASP A 58 -0.34 6.85 -15.10
N PRO A 59 -0.31 8.13 -14.66
CA PRO A 59 -1.50 8.85 -14.20
C PRO A 59 -2.55 9.07 -15.30
N SER A 60 -2.20 8.88 -16.59
CA SER A 60 -3.17 8.90 -17.69
C SER A 60 -4.01 7.61 -17.78
N ARG A 61 -3.58 6.53 -17.12
CA ARG A 61 -4.21 5.20 -17.16
C ARG A 61 -4.81 4.79 -15.83
N ILE A 62 -4.22 5.21 -14.72
CA ILE A 62 -4.69 4.94 -13.36
C ILE A 62 -4.38 6.14 -12.48
N SER A 63 -5.36 6.63 -11.74
CA SER A 63 -5.16 7.71 -10.78
C SER A 63 -4.57 7.20 -9.46
N TYR A 64 -3.88 8.07 -8.73
CA TYR A 64 -3.45 7.78 -7.36
C TYR A 64 -4.62 7.38 -6.46
N ARG A 65 -5.80 8.00 -6.65
CA ARG A 65 -7.03 7.65 -5.95
C ARG A 65 -7.45 6.20 -6.18
N GLU A 66 -7.43 5.73 -7.43
CA GLU A 66 -7.76 4.33 -7.75
C GLU A 66 -6.77 3.34 -7.12
N ILE A 67 -5.47 3.70 -7.07
CA ILE A 67 -4.46 2.92 -6.34
C ILE A 67 -4.83 2.81 -4.87
N LEU A 68 -5.21 3.92 -4.23
CA LEU A 68 -5.60 3.93 -2.81
C LEU A 68 -6.90 3.15 -2.54
N GLU A 69 -7.89 3.25 -3.42
CA GLU A 69 -9.12 2.47 -3.29
C GLU A 69 -8.82 0.97 -3.35
N PHE A 70 -7.96 0.55 -4.28
CA PHE A 70 -7.54 -0.84 -4.36
C PHE A 70 -6.69 -1.26 -3.14
N PHE A 71 -5.79 -0.39 -2.67
CA PHE A 71 -5.03 -0.59 -1.44
C PHE A 71 -5.96 -0.90 -0.26
N PHE A 72 -6.98 -0.08 -0.01
CA PHE A 72 -7.97 -0.34 1.05
C PHE A 72 -8.82 -1.58 0.82
N GLN A 73 -8.91 -2.09 -0.40
CA GLN A 73 -9.66 -3.31 -0.72
C GLN A 73 -8.89 -4.60 -0.41
N ILE A 74 -7.54 -4.55 -0.39
CA ILE A 74 -6.69 -5.75 -0.31
C ILE A 74 -6.07 -6.01 1.08
N HIS A 75 -6.10 -5.03 1.98
CA HIS A 75 -5.57 -5.13 3.34
C HIS A 75 -6.58 -4.53 4.33
N ASP A 76 -6.68 -5.05 5.56
CA ASP A 76 -7.52 -4.44 6.60
C ASP A 76 -6.82 -3.18 7.15
N PRO A 77 -7.39 -1.97 6.97
CA PRO A 77 -6.79 -0.72 7.42
C PRO A 77 -7.18 -0.35 8.87
N SER A 78 -7.95 -1.19 9.56
CA SER A 78 -8.43 -0.93 10.93
C SER A 78 -7.58 -1.60 12.01
N THR A 79 -6.66 -2.49 11.62
CA THR A 79 -5.80 -3.25 12.55
C THR A 79 -4.46 -2.54 12.75
N ARG A 80 -4.25 -1.96 13.94
CA ARG A 80 -2.98 -1.29 14.28
C ARG A 80 -1.84 -2.30 14.42
N ASN A 81 -0.73 -2.04 13.72
CA ASN A 81 0.51 -2.83 13.77
C ASN A 81 0.28 -4.34 13.54
N ARG A 82 -0.65 -4.66 12.62
CA ARG A 82 -1.02 -6.03 12.29
C ARG A 82 -1.68 -6.07 10.92
N GLN A 83 -1.42 -7.11 10.15
CA GLN A 83 -2.25 -7.53 9.03
C GLN A 83 -2.47 -9.05 9.10
N GLY A 84 -3.73 -9.47 9.25
CA GLY A 84 -4.03 -10.89 9.44
C GLY A 84 -3.23 -11.50 10.60
N ASN A 85 -2.44 -12.54 10.30
CA ASN A 85 -1.58 -13.22 11.27
C ASN A 85 -0.20 -12.56 11.46
N ASP A 86 0.15 -11.59 10.61
CA ASP A 86 1.42 -10.87 10.67
C ASP A 86 1.31 -9.72 11.68
N VAL A 87 2.05 -9.80 12.79
CA VAL A 87 1.95 -8.88 13.93
C VAL A 87 3.27 -8.14 14.14
N GLY A 88 3.21 -6.81 14.21
CA GLY A 88 4.38 -5.96 14.41
C GLY A 88 4.30 -4.64 13.66
N LEU A 89 5.20 -3.71 14.01
CA LEU A 89 5.31 -2.41 13.34
C LEU A 89 5.63 -2.54 11.84
N SER A 90 6.32 -3.61 11.45
CA SER A 90 6.59 -3.96 10.04
C SER A 90 5.32 -4.06 9.21
N TYR A 91 4.20 -4.48 9.81
CA TYR A 91 2.96 -4.83 9.13
C TYR A 91 1.86 -3.78 9.30
N ARG A 92 2.21 -2.58 9.77
CA ARG A 92 1.24 -1.49 9.91
C ARG A 92 0.75 -1.00 8.55
N SER A 93 -0.44 -0.39 8.55
CA SER A 93 -0.98 0.31 7.40
C SER A 93 -0.42 1.74 7.35
N ALA A 94 0.18 2.14 6.23
CA ALA A 94 0.68 3.50 6.02
C ALA A 94 0.65 3.92 4.53
N ILE A 95 0.46 5.21 4.32
CA ILE A 95 0.57 5.89 3.04
C ILE A 95 1.69 6.92 3.16
N PHE A 96 2.75 6.73 2.37
CA PHE A 96 3.92 7.60 2.32
C PHE A 96 3.81 8.53 1.11
N TYR A 97 3.24 9.71 1.30
CA TYR A 97 2.93 10.62 0.20
C TYR A 97 4.18 11.29 -0.37
N VAL A 98 4.26 11.41 -1.70
CA VAL A 98 5.41 12.04 -2.39
C VAL A 98 5.14 13.50 -2.79
N THR A 99 3.86 13.91 -2.78
CA THR A 99 3.44 15.30 -3.06
C THR A 99 2.32 15.74 -2.11
N PRO A 100 2.11 17.06 -1.92
CA PRO A 100 0.96 17.56 -1.16
C PRO A 100 -0.40 17.13 -1.74
N GLU A 101 -0.48 16.92 -3.05
CA GLU A 101 -1.71 16.42 -3.69
C GLU A 101 -1.99 14.96 -3.31
N GLN A 102 -0.95 14.11 -3.24
CA GLN A 102 -1.12 12.74 -2.73
C GLN A 102 -1.55 12.75 -1.26
N GLU A 103 -1.02 13.64 -0.43
CA GLU A 103 -1.48 13.78 0.96
C GLU A 103 -2.98 14.10 1.02
N ARG A 104 -3.43 15.09 0.24
CA ARG A 104 -4.83 15.49 0.15
C ARG A 104 -5.73 14.32 -0.29
N VAL A 105 -5.35 13.66 -1.38
CA VAL A 105 -6.11 12.50 -1.91
C VAL A 105 -6.12 11.34 -0.91
N ALA A 106 -5.03 11.08 -0.19
CA ALA A 106 -4.99 10.05 0.85
C ALA A 106 -5.96 10.35 1.99
N ARG A 107 -5.94 11.57 2.53
CA ARG A 107 -6.85 12.00 3.60
C ARG A 107 -8.32 11.97 3.14
N ASP A 108 -8.61 12.44 1.94
CA ASP A 108 -9.95 12.39 1.36
C ASP A 108 -10.45 10.94 1.16
N THR A 109 -9.56 10.03 0.77
CA THR A 109 -9.91 8.62 0.57
C THR A 109 -10.18 7.92 1.90
N ILE A 110 -9.38 8.20 2.94
CA ILE A 110 -9.63 7.71 4.30
C ILE A 110 -10.99 8.21 4.82
N ALA A 111 -11.29 9.50 4.60
CA ALA A 111 -12.57 10.06 5.01
C ALA A 111 -13.75 9.36 4.33
N ASP A 112 -13.65 9.06 3.03
CA ASP A 112 -14.69 8.30 2.32
C ASP A 112 -14.80 6.85 2.83
N VAL A 113 -13.67 6.18 3.11
CA VAL A 113 -13.63 4.83 3.69
C VAL A 113 -14.35 4.80 5.03
N ASP A 114 -13.99 5.70 5.95
CA ASP A 114 -14.63 5.80 7.26
C ASP A 114 -16.13 6.16 7.14
N ALA A 115 -16.48 7.11 6.26
CA ALA A 115 -17.87 7.53 6.07
C ALA A 115 -18.76 6.46 5.43
N SER A 116 -18.18 5.54 4.66
CA SER A 116 -18.93 4.48 3.98
C SER A 116 -19.51 3.43 4.94
N GLY A 117 -18.87 3.20 6.09
CA GLY A 117 -19.22 2.13 7.02
C GLY A 117 -19.03 0.71 6.47
N LEU A 118 -18.33 0.54 5.32
CA LEU A 118 -18.13 -0.77 4.68
C LEU A 118 -16.94 -1.56 5.25
N TRP A 119 -16.01 -0.87 5.94
CA TRP A 119 -14.86 -1.46 6.59
C TRP A 119 -15.16 -1.86 8.03
N PRO A 120 -14.45 -2.85 8.60
CA PRO A 120 -14.79 -3.45 9.89
C PRO A 120 -14.53 -2.54 11.10
N GLY A 121 -13.87 -1.40 10.90
CA GLY A 121 -13.57 -0.44 11.95
C GLY A 121 -12.97 0.85 11.38
N LYS A 122 -12.67 1.78 12.28
CA LYS A 122 -12.04 3.06 11.93
C LYS A 122 -10.66 2.83 11.32
N VAL A 123 -10.34 3.55 10.25
CA VAL A 123 -9.03 3.50 9.61
C VAL A 123 -7.94 3.99 10.57
N VAL A 124 -6.88 3.19 10.73
CA VAL A 124 -5.68 3.52 11.51
C VAL A 124 -4.46 3.78 10.64
N THR A 125 -4.63 3.79 9.31
CA THR A 125 -3.57 4.05 8.32
C THR A 125 -2.88 5.39 8.59
N GLU A 126 -1.55 5.35 8.68
CA GLU A 126 -0.72 6.56 8.79
C GLU A 126 -0.70 7.30 7.44
N VAL A 127 -0.75 8.64 7.47
CA VAL A 127 -0.52 9.48 6.28
C VAL A 127 0.62 10.43 6.60
N VAL A 128 1.80 10.11 6.08
CA VAL A 128 3.07 10.76 6.43
C VAL A 128 3.91 10.98 5.18
N PRO A 129 4.84 11.96 5.16
CA PRO A 129 5.67 12.20 3.99
C PRO A 129 6.59 11.01 3.72
N VAL A 130 6.86 10.73 2.46
CA VAL A 130 7.82 9.70 2.06
C VAL A 130 9.23 10.04 2.58
N SER A 131 9.90 9.03 3.13
CA SER A 131 11.31 9.08 3.53
C SER A 131 12.14 8.16 2.63
N ASP A 132 13.34 7.78 3.07
CA ASP A 132 14.14 6.75 2.39
C ASP A 132 13.34 5.46 2.17
N PHE A 133 13.58 4.82 1.02
CA PHE A 133 13.03 3.52 0.66
C PHE A 133 14.19 2.55 0.43
N TRP A 134 14.36 1.62 1.37
CA TRP A 134 15.39 0.59 1.30
C TRP A 134 14.83 -0.61 0.56
N GLU A 135 15.22 -0.80 -0.70
CA GLU A 135 14.78 -1.95 -1.49
C GLU A 135 15.14 -3.25 -0.78
N ALA A 136 14.15 -4.15 -0.67
CA ALA A 136 14.35 -5.45 -0.06
C ALA A 136 15.18 -6.36 -0.97
N GLU A 137 15.75 -7.38 -0.36
CA GLU A 137 16.65 -8.33 -0.98
C GLU A 137 15.97 -9.05 -2.18
N PRO A 138 16.75 -9.49 -3.19
CA PRO A 138 16.20 -10.06 -4.42
C PRO A 138 15.23 -11.24 -4.20
N GLU A 139 15.43 -12.04 -3.14
CA GLU A 139 14.54 -13.13 -2.77
C GLU A 139 13.13 -12.69 -2.35
N HIS A 140 12.91 -11.41 -2.05
CA HIS A 140 11.61 -10.85 -1.73
C HIS A 140 10.92 -10.20 -2.93
N GLN A 141 11.68 -9.79 -3.95
CA GLN A 141 11.12 -9.22 -5.17
C GLN A 141 10.39 -10.28 -5.99
N ASP A 142 9.16 -9.98 -6.43
CA ASP A 142 8.33 -10.88 -7.23
C ASP A 142 8.11 -12.26 -6.57
N TYR A 143 8.09 -12.31 -5.23
CA TYR A 143 8.06 -13.56 -4.47
C TYR A 143 6.92 -14.50 -4.90
N LEU A 144 5.69 -14.00 -5.03
CA LEU A 144 4.53 -14.81 -5.42
C LEU A 144 4.44 -15.07 -6.93
N GLU A 145 5.18 -14.35 -7.78
CA GLU A 145 5.32 -14.75 -9.18
C GLU A 145 6.26 -15.95 -9.30
N ARG A 146 7.34 -15.99 -8.49
CA ARG A 146 8.28 -17.11 -8.44
C ARG A 146 7.74 -18.30 -7.65
N ILE A 147 6.94 -18.05 -6.61
CA ILE A 147 6.35 -19.05 -5.72
C ILE A 147 4.84 -18.81 -5.62
N PRO A 148 4.04 -19.22 -6.63
CA PRO A 148 2.60 -18.91 -6.67
C PRO A 148 1.76 -19.47 -5.52
N ASN A 149 2.23 -20.53 -4.87
CA ASN A 149 1.59 -21.12 -3.69
C ASN A 149 2.23 -20.64 -2.37
N GLY A 150 3.01 -19.55 -2.43
CA GLY A 150 3.64 -18.94 -1.28
C GLY A 150 2.63 -18.28 -0.33
N TYR A 151 3.14 -17.83 0.81
CA TYR A 151 2.31 -17.19 1.82
C TYR A 151 1.73 -15.84 1.33
N THR A 152 0.43 -15.64 1.54
CA THR A 152 -0.23 -14.34 1.48
C THR A 152 -1.47 -14.35 2.38
N CYS A 153 -1.72 -13.24 3.06
CA CYS A 153 -2.99 -12.97 3.75
C CYS A 153 -3.83 -11.89 3.03
N HIS A 154 -3.33 -11.36 1.91
CA HIS A 154 -3.98 -10.34 1.11
C HIS A 154 -4.92 -10.97 0.08
N PHE A 155 -6.10 -10.40 -0.04
CA PHE A 155 -7.08 -10.76 -1.06
C PHE A 155 -8.03 -9.58 -1.27
N VAL A 156 -8.64 -9.50 -2.45
CA VAL A 156 -9.64 -8.47 -2.76
C VAL A 156 -10.92 -8.75 -1.98
N ARG A 157 -11.38 -7.81 -1.15
CA ARG A 157 -12.70 -7.87 -0.51
C ARG A 157 -13.73 -7.19 -1.42
N PRO A 158 -14.65 -7.90 -2.09
CA PRO A 158 -15.57 -7.27 -3.04
C PRO A 158 -16.49 -6.20 -2.42
N GLY A 159 -16.80 -6.34 -1.12
CA GLY A 159 -17.62 -5.38 -0.37
C GLY A 159 -16.87 -4.13 0.11
N TRP A 160 -15.54 -4.10 0.05
CA TRP A 160 -14.71 -2.95 0.43
C TRP A 160 -14.46 -2.07 -0.78
N LYS A 161 -15.54 -1.51 -1.32
CA LYS A 161 -15.52 -0.71 -2.54
C LYS A 161 -16.29 0.59 -2.33
N LEU A 162 -15.60 1.72 -2.48
CA LEU A 162 -16.23 3.02 -2.42
C LEU A 162 -17.20 3.21 -3.61
N PRO A 163 -18.33 3.91 -3.41
CA PRO A 163 -19.17 4.32 -4.51
C PRO A 163 -18.38 5.26 -5.43
N VAL A 164 -18.57 5.11 -6.75
CA VAL A 164 -17.97 6.01 -7.73
C VAL A 164 -18.48 7.42 -7.45
N ARG A 165 -17.59 8.34 -7.07
CA ARG A 165 -17.95 9.77 -6.94
C ARG A 165 -18.51 10.21 -8.29
N GLN A 166 -19.76 10.66 -8.32
CA GLN A 166 -20.30 11.29 -9.52
C GLN A 166 -19.40 12.49 -9.85
N LYS A 167 -18.79 12.49 -11.04
CA LYS A 167 -18.17 13.71 -11.55
C LYS A 167 -19.31 14.72 -11.69
N ILE A 168 -19.33 15.70 -10.80
CA ILE A 168 -20.20 16.87 -11.00
C ILE A 168 -19.69 17.52 -12.30
N ALA A 169 -20.58 17.54 -13.30
CA ALA A 169 -20.31 18.07 -14.62
C ALA A 169 -20.00 19.56 -14.60
#